data_AF-A0A103PSQ3-F1
#
_entry.id   AF-A0A103PSQ3-F1
#
_cell.length_a   1.000
_cell.length_b   1.000
_cell.length_c   1.000
_cell.angle_alpha   90.00
_cell.angle_beta   90.00
_cell.angle_gamma   90.00
#
_symmetry.space_group_name_H-M   'P 1'
#
loop_
_entity.id
_entity.type
_entity.pdbx_description
1 polymer ?
#
loop_
_entity_poly.entity_id
_entity_poly.type
_entity_poly.pdbx_seq_one_letter_code
_entity_poly.pdbx_strand_id
1 'polypeptide(L)'
;MFFAVNGGVPTTTGKTRLFSSGPGSLGAAASGAGSRIELRDTEIRTRGFLGKGIDVRMGGSALAENISIDTDGRSAHGVYVDVSGSRVDLAGSAIVTRGIEACGIAVNYAPGAIVNVADTLARTGGDYAHGVFLSYDDIHAALTRTDVRPTGDYASALFMPGASSVAFGDAYLQTARYAAAGVDARKAVSTGRARPTCRPASACACMA
;
A
#
# COMPACT_ATOMS: atom_id res chain seq x y z
N MET A 1 -2.15 -18.81 -4.31
CA MET A 1 -2.82 -17.83 -3.44
C MET A 1 -2.82 -18.37 -2.02
N PHE A 2 -2.40 -17.56 -1.04
CA PHE A 2 -2.41 -17.88 0.40
C PHE A 2 -3.62 -17.20 1.04
N PHE A 3 -4.55 -17.92 1.68
CA PHE A 3 -5.87 -17.34 2.00
C PHE A 3 -6.39 -17.70 3.38
N ALA A 4 -6.96 -16.70 4.07
CA ALA A 4 -7.59 -16.82 5.37
C ALA A 4 -9.06 -16.36 5.32
N VAL A 5 -9.96 -17.24 5.78
CA VAL A 5 -11.40 -16.98 5.97
C VAL A 5 -11.88 -17.68 7.25
N ASN A 6 -13.05 -17.28 7.77
CA ASN A 6 -13.69 -17.89 8.94
C ASN A 6 -12.80 -17.97 10.19
N GLY A 7 -11.95 -16.95 10.42
CA GLY A 7 -11.04 -16.93 11.56
C GLY A 7 -9.73 -17.70 11.37
N GLY A 8 -9.44 -18.18 10.15
CA GLY A 8 -8.20 -18.87 9.84
C GLY A 8 -6.96 -17.98 10.03
N VAL A 9 -5.84 -18.60 10.43
CA VAL A 9 -4.53 -17.93 10.63
C VAL A 9 -3.40 -18.66 9.91
N PRO A 10 -3.42 -18.77 8.56
CA PRO A 10 -2.31 -19.36 7.84
C PRO A 10 -1.04 -18.52 8.05
N THR A 11 0.06 -19.23 8.35
CA THR A 11 1.37 -18.66 8.65
C THR A 11 2.43 -19.26 7.73
N THR A 12 3.33 -18.44 7.18
CA THR A 12 4.48 -18.95 6.43
C THR A 12 5.64 -19.28 7.38
N THR A 13 6.18 -20.50 7.31
CA THR A 13 7.35 -20.92 8.09
C THR A 13 8.58 -21.00 7.19
N GLY A 14 9.32 -19.88 7.12
CA GLY A 14 10.53 -19.75 6.31
C GLY A 14 10.29 -19.18 4.91
N LYS A 15 11.36 -19.20 4.10
CA LYS A 15 11.37 -18.54 2.77
C LYS A 15 10.27 -19.11 1.87
N THR A 16 9.30 -18.27 1.55
CA THR A 16 8.11 -18.67 0.78
C THR A 16 8.01 -17.84 -0.49
N ARG A 17 7.55 -18.45 -1.59
CA ARG A 17 7.27 -17.76 -2.86
C ARG A 17 5.82 -17.96 -3.25
N LEU A 18 5.08 -16.87 -3.39
CA LEU A 18 3.69 -16.85 -3.85
C LEU A 18 3.64 -16.20 -5.22
N PHE A 19 3.23 -16.97 -6.22
CA PHE A 19 2.98 -16.47 -7.57
C PHE A 19 1.50 -16.59 -7.91
N SER A 20 0.93 -15.55 -8.49
CA SER A 20 -0.47 -15.51 -8.91
C SER A 20 -0.61 -14.76 -10.23
N SER A 21 -1.37 -15.33 -11.17
CA SER A 21 -1.58 -14.78 -12.50
C SER A 21 -3.04 -14.93 -12.92
N GLY A 22 -3.50 -14.02 -13.78
CA GLY A 22 -4.90 -13.96 -14.23
C GLY A 22 -5.64 -12.76 -13.63
N PRO A 23 -6.74 -12.30 -14.25
CA PRO A 23 -7.50 -11.15 -13.75
C PRO A 23 -7.95 -11.34 -12.30
N GLY A 24 -7.77 -10.30 -11.46
CA GLY A 24 -8.10 -10.32 -10.04
C GLY A 24 -7.17 -11.19 -9.17
N SER A 25 -6.00 -11.61 -9.68
CA SER A 25 -5.10 -12.53 -8.98
C SER A 25 -4.62 -12.00 -7.63
N LEU A 26 -4.81 -12.78 -6.56
CA LEU A 26 -4.34 -12.45 -5.22
C LEU A 26 -3.11 -13.28 -4.84
N GLY A 27 -2.11 -12.64 -4.24
CA GLY A 27 -0.94 -13.30 -3.67
C GLY A 27 -1.27 -13.95 -2.34
N ALA A 28 -1.56 -13.11 -1.35
CA ALA A 28 -2.09 -13.48 -0.05
C ALA A 28 -3.35 -12.66 0.28
N ALA A 29 -4.33 -13.25 0.96
CA ALA A 29 -5.53 -12.52 1.36
C ALA A 29 -6.14 -12.98 2.69
N ALA A 30 -6.75 -12.04 3.41
CA ALA A 30 -7.50 -12.28 4.63
C ALA A 30 -8.87 -11.60 4.52
N SER A 31 -9.94 -12.36 4.71
CA SER A 31 -11.29 -11.87 4.54
C SER A 31 -12.20 -12.30 5.68
N GLY A 32 -12.91 -11.35 6.28
CA GLY A 32 -13.82 -11.58 7.39
C GLY A 32 -13.18 -11.34 8.76
N ALA A 33 -14.00 -10.93 9.73
CA ALA A 33 -13.56 -10.68 11.10
C ALA A 33 -12.87 -11.91 11.70
N GLY A 34 -11.72 -11.68 12.32
CA GLY A 34 -10.89 -12.73 12.93
C GLY A 34 -10.00 -13.49 11.94
N SER A 35 -10.21 -13.37 10.62
CA SER A 35 -9.29 -13.94 9.63
C SER A 35 -7.99 -13.17 9.63
N ARG A 36 -6.86 -13.88 9.66
CA ARG A 36 -5.53 -13.27 9.72
C ARG A 36 -4.57 -14.00 8.81
N ILE A 37 -3.70 -13.27 8.12
CA ILE A 37 -2.52 -13.87 7.47
C ILE A 37 -1.25 -13.41 8.21
N GLU A 38 -0.33 -14.35 8.44
CA GLU A 38 0.99 -14.05 9.01
C GLU A 38 2.08 -14.45 8.01
N LEU A 39 2.75 -13.45 7.44
CA LEU A 39 3.76 -13.62 6.41
C LEU A 39 5.13 -13.20 6.94
N ARG A 40 6.13 -14.04 6.69
CA ARG A 40 7.53 -13.86 7.07
C ARG A 40 8.41 -14.31 5.91
N ASP A 41 9.43 -13.53 5.56
CA ASP A 41 10.43 -13.87 4.54
C ASP A 41 9.80 -14.37 3.22
N THR A 42 8.74 -13.69 2.78
CA THR A 42 7.91 -14.13 1.65
C THR A 42 8.09 -13.22 0.45
N GLU A 43 8.26 -13.82 -0.72
CA GLU A 43 8.22 -13.14 -2.01
C GLU A 43 6.85 -13.34 -2.66
N ILE A 44 6.17 -12.26 -3.01
CA ILE A 44 4.86 -12.26 -3.65
C ILE A 44 4.98 -11.62 -5.02
N ARG A 45 4.53 -12.34 -6.05
CA ARG A 45 4.47 -11.83 -7.43
C ARG A 45 3.06 -11.97 -7.98
N THR A 46 2.46 -10.88 -8.45
CA THR A 46 1.17 -10.91 -9.14
C THR A 46 1.23 -10.22 -10.50
N ARG A 47 0.58 -10.82 -11.50
CA ARG A 47 0.66 -10.32 -12.90
C ARG A 47 -0.70 -9.96 -13.51
N GLY A 48 -1.80 -10.23 -12.81
CA GLY A 48 -3.16 -9.96 -13.26
C GLY A 48 -3.56 -8.49 -13.24
N PHE A 49 -4.45 -8.10 -14.16
CA PHE A 49 -5.28 -6.89 -14.01
C PHE A 49 -6.02 -6.94 -12.66
N LEU A 50 -6.06 -5.84 -11.91
CA LEU A 50 -6.59 -5.79 -10.53
C LEU A 50 -5.90 -6.75 -9.55
N GLY A 51 -4.72 -7.26 -9.90
CA GLY A 51 -4.00 -8.21 -9.06
C GLY A 51 -3.50 -7.54 -7.77
N LYS A 52 -3.50 -8.26 -6.65
CA LYS A 52 -3.10 -7.69 -5.36
C LYS A 52 -2.07 -8.58 -4.68
N GLY A 53 -0.97 -8.00 -4.21
CA GLY A 53 0.04 -8.74 -3.45
C GLY A 53 -0.56 -9.27 -2.15
N ILE A 54 -0.99 -8.36 -1.30
CA ILE A 54 -1.74 -8.62 -0.07
C ILE A 54 -3.12 -7.96 -0.17
N ASP A 55 -4.20 -8.70 0.05
CA ASP A 55 -5.58 -8.21 0.04
C ASP A 55 -6.25 -8.49 1.40
N VAL A 56 -6.62 -7.44 2.14
CA VAL A 56 -7.25 -7.57 3.47
C VAL A 56 -8.61 -6.90 3.45
N ARG A 57 -9.66 -7.66 3.78
CA ARG A 57 -11.03 -7.16 3.66
C ARG A 57 -11.95 -7.58 4.79
N MET A 58 -13.01 -6.80 4.97
CA MET A 58 -14.16 -7.13 5.83
C MET A 58 -13.74 -7.52 7.27
N GLY A 59 -12.90 -6.71 7.91
CA GLY A 59 -12.40 -7.00 9.26
C GLY A 59 -11.25 -8.00 9.34
N GLY A 60 -10.69 -8.41 8.20
CA GLY A 60 -9.50 -9.24 8.15
C GLY A 60 -8.25 -8.51 8.65
N SER A 61 -7.18 -9.26 8.90
CA SER A 61 -5.89 -8.69 9.29
C SER A 61 -4.69 -9.34 8.59
N ALA A 62 -3.61 -8.58 8.45
CA ALA A 62 -2.33 -9.09 7.97
C ALA A 62 -1.18 -8.62 8.86
N LEU A 63 -0.33 -9.54 9.27
CA LEU A 63 0.99 -9.26 9.81
C LEU A 63 2.03 -9.74 8.78
N ALA A 64 2.84 -8.82 8.28
CA ALA A 64 3.73 -9.07 7.16
C ALA A 64 5.12 -8.50 7.47
N GLU A 65 6.14 -9.34 7.56
CA GLU A 65 7.52 -8.90 7.83
C GLU A 65 8.52 -9.51 6.86
N ASN A 66 9.47 -8.70 6.40
CA ASN A 66 10.47 -9.08 5.40
C ASN A 66 9.83 -9.60 4.10
N ILE A 67 8.86 -8.85 3.57
CA ILE A 67 8.12 -9.22 2.37
C ILE A 67 8.64 -8.46 1.15
N SER A 68 8.79 -9.16 0.02
CA SER A 68 9.01 -8.54 -1.28
C SER A 68 7.77 -8.72 -2.16
N ILE A 69 7.08 -7.63 -2.50
CA ILE A 69 5.88 -7.63 -3.34
C ILE A 69 6.21 -7.02 -4.70
N ASP A 70 5.86 -7.72 -5.78
CA ASP A 70 6.07 -7.29 -7.17
C ASP A 70 4.78 -7.49 -7.98
N THR A 71 4.16 -6.39 -8.42
CA THR A 71 2.91 -6.40 -9.19
C THR A 71 3.03 -5.61 -10.50
N ASP A 72 2.44 -6.13 -11.59
CA ASP A 72 2.57 -5.50 -12.93
C ASP A 72 1.27 -5.14 -13.63
N GLY A 73 0.15 -5.76 -13.27
CA GLY A 73 -1.11 -5.52 -13.98
C GLY A 73 -1.61 -4.08 -13.81
N ARG A 74 -2.45 -3.62 -14.74
CA ARG A 74 -3.20 -2.37 -14.55
C ARG A 74 -4.05 -2.47 -13.27
N SER A 75 -4.03 -1.41 -12.48
CA SER A 75 -4.69 -1.30 -11.17
C SER A 75 -4.26 -2.44 -10.22
N ALA A 76 -3.05 -2.98 -10.38
CA ALA A 76 -2.55 -4.08 -9.55
C ALA A 76 -1.78 -3.56 -8.32
N HIS A 77 -2.43 -3.57 -7.17
CA HIS A 77 -1.89 -2.97 -5.94
C HIS A 77 -0.92 -3.88 -5.18
N GLY A 78 0.06 -3.30 -4.50
CA GLY A 78 0.96 -4.07 -3.62
C GLY A 78 0.23 -4.61 -2.40
N VAL A 79 -0.27 -3.70 -1.57
CA VAL A 79 -1.17 -3.97 -0.44
C VAL A 79 -2.49 -3.26 -0.71
N TYR A 80 -3.60 -3.98 -0.58
CA TYR A 80 -4.94 -3.45 -0.74
C TYR A 80 -5.79 -3.79 0.48
N VAL A 81 -6.42 -2.77 1.06
CA VAL A 81 -7.30 -2.88 2.22
C VAL A 81 -8.65 -2.32 1.83
N ASP A 82 -9.73 -3.07 2.11
CA ASP A 82 -11.07 -2.67 1.71
C ASP A 82 -12.14 -3.19 2.64
N VAL A 83 -13.20 -2.40 2.83
CA VAL A 83 -14.24 -2.62 3.83
C VAL A 83 -13.71 -2.44 5.27
N SER A 84 -14.57 -1.90 6.12
CA SER A 84 -14.26 -1.44 7.48
C SER A 84 -13.65 -2.51 8.39
N GLY A 85 -12.95 -2.03 9.43
CA GLY A 85 -12.39 -2.85 10.51
C GLY A 85 -11.14 -3.66 10.16
N SER A 86 -10.57 -3.44 8.97
CA SER A 86 -9.40 -4.17 8.50
C SER A 86 -8.10 -3.61 9.10
N ARG A 87 -7.10 -4.48 9.35
CA ARG A 87 -5.80 -4.06 9.91
C ARG A 87 -4.62 -4.64 9.12
N VAL A 88 -3.62 -3.82 8.86
CA VAL A 88 -2.34 -4.27 8.27
C VAL A 88 -1.18 -3.74 9.08
N ASP A 89 -0.28 -4.65 9.45
CA ASP A 89 1.03 -4.34 10.02
C ASP A 89 2.11 -4.88 9.06
N LEU A 90 2.84 -3.99 8.38
CA LEU A 90 3.87 -4.31 7.41
C LEU A 90 5.23 -3.76 7.86
N ALA A 91 6.26 -4.61 7.94
CA ALA A 91 7.60 -4.21 8.39
C ALA A 91 8.73 -4.78 7.51
N GLY A 92 9.83 -4.05 7.38
CA GLY A 92 11.07 -4.52 6.74
C GLY A 92 10.88 -4.95 5.28
N SER A 93 9.96 -4.33 4.56
CA SER A 93 9.44 -4.85 3.30
C SER A 93 9.79 -3.98 2.08
N ALA A 94 9.64 -4.55 0.88
CA ALA A 94 9.79 -3.84 -0.38
C ALA A 94 8.56 -4.10 -1.26
N ILE A 95 7.96 -3.03 -1.79
CA ILE A 95 6.81 -3.08 -2.69
C ILE A 95 7.21 -2.43 -4.01
N VAL A 96 7.01 -3.14 -5.11
CA VAL A 96 7.16 -2.62 -6.47
C VAL A 96 5.89 -2.87 -7.25
N THR A 97 5.27 -1.80 -7.74
CA THR A 97 4.11 -1.87 -8.63
C THR A 97 4.40 -1.14 -9.94
N ARG A 98 4.00 -1.71 -11.08
CA ARG A 98 4.34 -1.13 -12.41
C ARG A 98 3.14 -0.75 -13.28
N GLY A 99 1.94 -1.19 -12.93
CA GLY A 99 0.74 -0.88 -13.71
C GLY A 99 0.28 0.59 -13.61
N ILE A 100 -0.49 1.03 -14.59
CA ILE A 100 -1.30 2.26 -14.51
C ILE A 100 -2.29 2.12 -13.34
N GLU A 101 -2.50 3.17 -12.56
CA GLU A 101 -3.35 3.19 -11.34
C GLU A 101 -2.91 2.19 -10.24
N ALA A 102 -1.71 1.62 -10.34
CA ALA A 102 -1.26 0.56 -9.44
C ALA A 102 -0.60 1.14 -8.17
N CYS A 103 -1.38 1.39 -7.13
CA CYS A 103 -0.83 1.90 -5.87
C CYS A 103 0.04 0.88 -5.12
N GLY A 104 1.06 1.37 -4.40
CA GLY A 104 1.87 0.54 -3.52
C GLY A 104 1.06 0.03 -2.32
N ILE A 105 0.42 0.96 -1.61
CA ILE A 105 -0.53 0.69 -0.54
C ILE A 105 -1.83 1.45 -0.86
N ALA A 106 -2.93 0.74 -1.02
CA ALA A 106 -4.24 1.31 -1.25
C ALA A 106 -5.20 0.88 -0.15
N VAL A 107 -5.80 1.85 0.54
CA VAL A 107 -6.88 1.64 1.49
C VAL A 107 -8.12 2.29 0.92
N ASN A 108 -9.08 1.47 0.51
CA ASN A 108 -10.26 1.92 -0.20
C ASN A 108 -11.53 1.52 0.55
N TYR A 109 -12.39 2.49 0.85
CA TYR A 109 -13.70 2.26 1.49
C TYR A 109 -13.61 1.43 2.79
N ALA A 110 -12.64 1.76 3.65
CA ALA A 110 -12.36 1.00 4.88
C ALA A 110 -12.32 1.92 6.11
N PRO A 111 -13.47 2.50 6.54
CA PRO A 111 -13.49 3.31 7.75
C PRO A 111 -13.10 2.48 8.98
N GLY A 112 -12.39 3.09 9.91
CA GLY A 112 -11.74 2.48 11.06
C GLY A 112 -10.53 1.60 10.72
N ALA A 113 -10.09 1.53 9.45
CA ALA A 113 -8.94 0.71 9.09
C ALA A 113 -7.64 1.29 9.67
N ILE A 114 -6.77 0.40 10.13
CA ILE A 114 -5.46 0.75 10.67
C ILE A 114 -4.37 0.12 9.81
N VAL A 115 -3.47 0.94 9.26
CA VAL A 115 -2.35 0.48 8.42
C VAL A 115 -1.03 1.01 8.97
N ASN A 116 -0.24 0.14 9.60
CA ASN A 116 1.07 0.49 10.11
C ASN A 116 2.15 -0.07 9.18
N VAL A 117 3.07 0.80 8.78
CA VAL A 117 4.15 0.47 7.86
C VAL A 117 5.46 0.95 8.45
N ALA A 118 6.42 0.04 8.59
CA ALA A 118 7.74 0.33 9.13
C ALA A 118 8.86 -0.19 8.22
N ASP A 119 9.98 0.53 8.12
CA ASP A 119 11.20 0.06 7.42
C ASP A 119 10.93 -0.44 6.00
N THR A 120 10.03 0.25 5.28
CA THR A 120 9.50 -0.25 4.01
C THR A 120 9.79 0.71 2.87
N LEU A 121 10.19 0.14 1.73
CA LEU A 121 10.34 0.87 0.47
C LEU A 121 9.15 0.56 -0.45
N ALA A 122 8.42 1.58 -0.88
CA ALA A 122 7.36 1.47 -1.88
C ALA A 122 7.74 2.22 -3.16
N ARG A 123 7.84 1.53 -4.29
CA ARG A 123 8.12 2.10 -5.61
C ARG A 123 6.96 1.80 -6.55
N THR A 124 6.40 2.83 -7.17
CA THR A 124 5.25 2.69 -8.07
C THR A 124 5.54 3.37 -9.40
N GLY A 125 5.16 2.73 -10.51
CA GLY A 125 5.70 3.06 -11.83
C GLY A 125 4.74 3.73 -12.81
N GLY A 126 3.49 3.28 -12.88
CA GLY A 126 2.55 3.71 -13.92
C GLY A 126 1.88 5.06 -13.65
N ASP A 127 1.21 5.62 -14.66
CA ASP A 127 0.46 6.86 -14.49
C ASP A 127 -0.66 6.68 -13.47
N TYR A 128 -0.91 7.71 -12.65
CA TYR A 128 -1.82 7.66 -11.50
C TYR A 128 -1.46 6.58 -10.45
N ALA A 129 -0.26 5.98 -10.50
CA ALA A 129 0.17 4.98 -9.52
C ALA A 129 0.70 5.65 -8.25
N HIS A 130 -0.21 5.96 -7.32
CA HIS A 130 0.16 6.58 -6.04
C HIS A 130 1.00 5.64 -5.16
N GLY A 131 1.90 6.19 -4.36
CA GLY A 131 2.66 5.39 -3.40
C GLY A 131 1.76 4.81 -2.31
N VAL A 132 1.09 5.70 -1.59
CA VAL A 132 0.06 5.41 -0.59
C VAL A 132 -1.22 6.17 -0.96
N PHE A 133 -2.34 5.46 -0.99
CA PHE A 133 -3.65 6.01 -1.30
C PHE A 133 -4.65 5.65 -0.20
N LEU A 134 -5.24 6.65 0.46
CA LEU A 134 -6.26 6.48 1.49
C LEU A 134 -7.52 7.24 1.04
N SER A 135 -8.53 6.52 0.54
CA SER A 135 -9.58 7.15 -0.27
C SER A 135 -10.62 7.96 0.52
N TYR A 136 -11.28 7.36 1.50
CA TYR A 136 -12.40 7.97 2.23
C TYR A 136 -11.98 8.53 3.60
N ASP A 137 -12.95 8.82 4.45
CA ASP A 137 -12.76 9.32 5.80
C ASP A 137 -12.46 8.17 6.77
N ASP A 138 -11.87 8.51 7.92
CA ASP A 138 -11.67 7.57 9.05
C ASP A 138 -10.71 6.40 8.75
N ILE A 139 -9.68 6.62 7.93
CA ILE A 139 -8.55 5.69 7.79
C ILE A 139 -7.37 6.23 8.58
N HIS A 140 -6.71 5.36 9.35
CA HIS A 140 -5.54 5.72 10.16
C HIS A 140 -4.32 4.94 9.67
N ALA A 141 -3.29 5.65 9.20
CA ALA A 141 -2.03 5.03 8.85
C ALA A 141 -0.84 5.60 9.65
N ALA A 142 0.16 4.76 9.89
CA ALA A 142 1.43 5.17 10.47
C ALA A 142 2.57 4.73 9.55
N LEU A 143 3.42 5.66 9.13
CA LEU A 143 4.55 5.41 8.24
C LEU A 143 5.86 5.77 8.97
N THR A 144 6.61 4.75 9.40
CA THR A 144 7.84 4.92 10.18
C THR A 144 9.05 4.42 9.39
N ARG A 145 10.06 5.27 9.14
CA ARG A 145 11.20 4.99 8.24
C ARG A 145 10.75 4.36 6.91
N THR A 146 9.70 4.94 6.34
CA THR A 146 9.11 4.47 5.09
C THR A 146 9.58 5.37 3.95
N ASP A 147 10.03 4.76 2.86
CA ASP A 147 10.48 5.45 1.66
C ASP A 147 9.48 5.19 0.53
N VAL A 148 8.84 6.23 0.02
CA VAL A 148 7.76 6.14 -0.98
C VAL A 148 8.17 6.91 -2.22
N ARG A 149 8.34 6.20 -3.34
CA ARG A 149 8.90 6.74 -4.58
C ARG A 149 8.04 6.40 -5.81
N PRO A 150 6.89 7.06 -5.99
CA PRO A 150 6.18 7.00 -7.25
C PRO A 150 6.96 7.70 -8.37
N THR A 151 6.91 7.12 -9.57
CA THR A 151 7.57 7.64 -10.77
C THR A 151 6.63 7.79 -11.96
N GLY A 152 5.32 7.67 -11.78
CA GLY A 152 4.33 7.89 -12.85
C GLY A 152 3.86 9.33 -12.94
N ASP A 153 3.29 9.72 -14.07
CA ASP A 153 2.62 11.02 -14.20
C ASP A 153 1.34 11.03 -13.34
N TYR A 154 0.97 12.20 -12.81
CA TYR A 154 -0.18 12.41 -11.90
C TYR A 154 -0.13 11.59 -10.60
N ALA A 155 1.00 10.95 -10.30
CA ALA A 155 1.15 10.13 -9.11
C ALA A 155 1.51 10.98 -7.88
N SER A 156 0.92 10.64 -6.74
CA SER A 156 1.27 11.23 -5.45
C SER A 156 1.97 10.22 -4.59
N ALA A 157 2.98 10.63 -3.81
CA ALA A 157 3.57 9.70 -2.84
C ALA A 157 2.58 9.37 -1.72
N LEU A 158 1.79 10.35 -1.28
CA LEU A 158 0.61 10.15 -0.46
C LEU A 158 -0.59 10.88 -1.08
N PHE A 159 -1.70 10.18 -1.31
CA PHE A 159 -2.95 10.76 -1.79
C PHE A 159 -4.10 10.43 -0.82
N MET A 160 -4.75 11.48 -0.30
CA MET A 160 -5.81 11.42 0.71
C MET A 160 -6.93 12.42 0.38
N PRO A 161 -7.90 12.03 -0.46
CA PRO A 161 -9.02 12.92 -0.79
C PRO A 161 -10.05 13.07 0.35
N GLY A 162 -10.15 12.10 1.27
CA GLY A 162 -11.03 12.13 2.44
C GLY A 162 -10.38 12.63 3.74
N ALA A 163 -11.16 12.70 4.80
CA ALA A 163 -10.76 13.02 6.18
C ALA A 163 -10.14 11.79 6.87
N SER A 164 -8.98 11.39 6.36
CA SER A 164 -8.14 10.34 6.93
C SER A 164 -6.92 10.93 7.62
N SER A 165 -6.18 10.11 8.37
CA SER A 165 -5.01 10.56 9.12
C SER A 165 -3.77 9.72 8.85
N VAL A 166 -2.61 10.39 8.78
CA VAL A 166 -1.31 9.73 8.67
C VAL A 166 -0.34 10.30 9.71
N ALA A 167 0.27 9.42 10.49
CA ALA A 167 1.37 9.74 11.39
C ALA A 167 2.71 9.32 10.77
N PHE A 168 3.67 10.23 10.72
CA PHE A 168 5.00 10.00 10.16
C PHE A 168 6.08 9.90 11.24
N GLY A 169 6.83 8.81 11.24
CA GLY A 169 8.04 8.61 12.03
C GLY A 169 9.28 8.49 11.13
N ASP A 170 9.70 9.60 10.51
CA ASP A 170 10.77 9.68 9.50
C ASP A 170 10.43 9.05 8.15
N ALA A 171 9.40 9.56 7.46
CA ALA A 171 9.08 9.13 6.10
C ALA A 171 9.80 9.98 5.03
N TYR A 172 10.28 9.33 3.96
CA TYR A 172 10.79 9.99 2.76
C TYR A 172 9.80 9.80 1.62
N LEU A 173 9.32 10.90 1.05
CA LEU A 173 8.32 10.88 -0.02
C LEU A 173 8.96 11.55 -1.24
N GLN A 174 9.19 10.82 -2.31
CA GLN A 174 9.85 11.36 -3.51
C GLN A 174 9.02 11.13 -4.75
N THR A 175 8.70 12.21 -5.44
CA THR A 175 8.06 12.19 -6.76
C THR A 175 9.02 12.74 -7.81
N ALA A 176 8.76 12.45 -9.09
CA ALA A 176 9.71 12.81 -10.16
C ALA A 176 9.07 13.25 -11.49
N ARG A 177 7.75 13.19 -11.62
CA ARG A 177 7.05 13.25 -12.92
C ARG A 177 5.97 14.33 -12.96
N TYR A 178 5.32 14.48 -14.12
CA TYR A 178 4.39 15.57 -14.38
C TYR A 178 3.18 15.50 -13.43
N ALA A 179 2.73 16.65 -12.93
CA ALA A 179 1.59 16.79 -12.01
C ALA A 179 1.65 15.85 -10.79
N ALA A 180 2.85 15.45 -10.38
CA ALA A 180 3.06 14.60 -9.22
C ALA A 180 3.05 15.43 -7.93
N ALA A 181 2.59 14.84 -6.83
CA ALA A 181 2.55 15.50 -5.53
C ALA A 181 3.27 14.69 -4.46
N GLY A 182 3.99 15.37 -3.57
CA GLY A 182 4.56 14.69 -2.38
C GLY A 182 3.43 14.17 -1.49
N VAL A 183 2.61 15.10 -0.99
CA VAL A 183 1.36 14.80 -0.27
C VAL A 183 0.24 15.59 -0.94
N ASP A 184 -0.82 14.90 -1.37
CA ASP A 184 -2.10 15.50 -1.78
C ASP A 184 -3.13 15.12 -0.72
N ALA A 185 -3.32 16.01 0.25
CA ALA A 185 -4.27 15.91 1.34
C ALA A 185 -5.33 16.99 1.19
N ARG A 186 -6.61 16.61 1.04
CA ARG A 186 -7.69 17.59 0.83
C ARG A 186 -8.47 17.90 2.11
N LYS A 187 -8.80 16.87 2.87
CA LYS A 187 -9.48 16.96 4.18
C LYS A 187 -8.73 16.19 5.28
N ALA A 188 -7.56 15.66 4.96
CA ALA A 188 -6.81 14.76 5.81
C ALA A 188 -5.87 15.48 6.77
N VAL A 189 -5.51 14.79 7.85
CA VAL A 189 -4.57 15.27 8.86
C VAL A 189 -3.27 14.48 8.74
N SER A 190 -2.15 15.17 8.53
CA SER A 190 -0.82 14.57 8.55
C SER A 190 -0.06 15.11 9.77
N THR A 191 0.65 14.24 10.50
CA THR A 191 1.44 14.63 11.68
C THR A 191 2.80 13.97 11.68
N GLY A 192 3.77 14.57 12.37
CA GLY A 192 5.12 14.01 12.49
C GLY A 192 6.07 14.47 11.37
N ARG A 193 7.15 13.71 11.16
CA ARG A 193 8.25 14.12 10.27
C ARG A 193 8.20 13.37 8.94
N ALA A 194 7.86 14.09 7.87
CA ALA A 194 8.00 13.64 6.49
C ALA A 194 8.96 14.56 5.70
N ARG A 195 9.65 14.01 4.69
CA ARG A 195 10.53 14.74 3.78
C ARG A 195 10.01 14.60 2.34
N PRO A 196 8.98 15.35 1.94
CA PRO A 196 8.53 15.37 0.56
C PRO A 196 9.59 16.06 -0.32
N THR A 197 10.01 15.39 -1.38
CA THR A 197 10.89 15.94 -2.41
C THR A 197 10.28 15.70 -3.77
N CYS A 198 10.48 16.65 -4.68
CA CYS A 198 10.20 16.42 -6.08
C CYS A 198 11.42 16.72 -6.94
N ARG A 199 11.73 15.81 -7.87
CA ARG A 199 12.73 16.06 -8.91
C ARG A 199 12.11 16.89 -10.04
N PRO A 200 12.87 17.78 -10.69
CA PRO A 200 12.31 18.82 -11.55
C PRO A 200 11.71 18.21 -12.83
N ALA A 201 10.39 18.06 -12.82
CA ALA A 201 9.54 18.04 -14.00
C ALA A 201 8.43 19.08 -13.72
N SER A 202 8.53 20.22 -14.42
CA SER A 202 7.65 21.39 -14.61
C SER A 202 6.29 21.61 -13.88
N ALA A 203 5.73 20.70 -13.11
CA ALA A 203 4.39 20.83 -12.50
C ALA A 203 4.23 20.08 -11.15
N CYS A 204 5.29 19.92 -10.39
CA CYS A 204 5.28 19.12 -9.17
C CYS A 204 5.00 19.97 -7.92
N ALA A 205 3.98 19.63 -7.14
CA ALA A 205 3.64 20.32 -5.90
C ALA A 205 4.16 19.55 -4.68
N CYS A 206 5.17 20.12 -4.00
CA CYS A 206 5.53 19.69 -2.66
C CYS A 206 4.66 20.45 -1.66
N MET A 207 3.55 19.87 -1.25
CA MET A 207 2.81 20.33 -0.07
C MET A 207 3.03 19.30 1.04
N ALA A 208 3.18 19.80 2.28
CA ALA A 208 3.33 19.03 3.51
C ALA A 208 2.04 19.11 4.32
#